data_AF-A0A8S3JIJ8-F1
#
_entry.id   AF-A0A8S3JIJ8-F1
#
_cell.length_a   1.000
_cell.length_b   1.000
_cell.length_c   1.000
_cell.angle_alpha   90.00
_cell.angle_beta   90.00
_cell.angle_gamma   90.00
#
_symmetry.space_group_name_H-M   'P 1'
#
loop_
_entity.id
_entity.type
_entity.pdbx_description
1 polymer ?
#
loop_
_entity_poly.entity_id
_entity_poly.type
_entity_poly.pdbx_seq_one_letter_code
_entity_poly.pdbx_strand_id
1 'polypeptide(L)'
;KNLIWQHLEGLKSPYRIKRGQIHTWNIWPGRHEAGIIEDFGIGNSQAQWFIRSIPAIKDIFAEIWHTRELLSSMDGIGIFRPWHLNLQIQQRDITNNTNPWKTTGANWHVDQSPVQKPNRVCVQGIINLLPADETTGGLMVIPSSHNRFHELLSIWTKSKNNSKIPVYHEILQEGYGLLIHAQPGDLLLWDSRTVHCNTP
;
A
#
# COMPACT_ATOMS: atom_id res chain seq x y z
N LYS A 1 10.25 10.88 -7.17
CA LYS A 1 11.29 9.82 -7.29
C LYS A 1 12.62 10.18 -6.63
N ASN A 2 13.34 11.23 -7.04
CA ASN A 2 14.65 11.56 -6.45
C ASN A 2 14.60 11.83 -4.94
N LEU A 3 13.58 12.54 -4.46
CA LEU A 3 13.38 12.80 -3.02
C LEU A 3 13.21 11.51 -2.20
N ILE A 4 12.60 10.46 -2.78
CA ILE A 4 12.45 9.16 -2.09
C ILE A 4 13.82 8.48 -1.97
N TRP A 5 14.60 8.47 -3.06
CA TRP A 5 15.96 7.91 -3.00
C TRP A 5 16.85 8.68 -2.03
N GLN A 6 16.78 10.01 -2.00
CA GLN A 6 17.51 10.81 -1.01
C GLN A 6 17.13 10.44 0.43
N HIS A 7 15.83 10.18 0.69
CA HIS A 7 15.40 9.70 2.00
C HIS A 7 15.97 8.32 2.32
N LEU A 8 15.88 7.36 1.39
CA LEU A 8 16.38 5.99 1.58
C LEU A 8 17.90 5.92 1.75
N GLU A 9 18.66 6.66 0.94
CA GLU A 9 20.12 6.74 1.01
C GLU A 9 20.60 7.50 2.26
N GLY A 10 19.74 8.37 2.81
CA GLY A 10 19.99 9.11 4.06
C GLY A 10 19.68 8.35 5.34
N LEU A 11 19.11 7.14 5.25
CA LEU A 11 18.84 6.31 6.43
C LEU A 11 20.17 5.91 7.11
N LYS A 12 20.18 5.93 8.44
CA LYS A 12 21.34 5.54 9.24
C LYS A 12 21.49 4.00 9.29
N SER A 13 22.62 3.55 9.82
CA SER A 13 22.88 2.12 10.10
C SER A 13 21.67 1.45 10.79
N PRO A 14 21.28 0.23 10.40
CA PRO A 14 21.98 -0.69 9.50
C PRO A 14 21.74 -0.47 8.00
N TYR A 15 20.91 0.50 7.61
CA TYR A 15 20.57 0.74 6.20
C TYR A 15 21.76 1.36 5.46
N ARG A 16 22.14 0.74 4.33
CA ARG A 16 23.24 1.20 3.45
C ARG A 16 22.81 1.20 1.98
N ILE A 17 21.56 1.57 1.76
CA ILE A 17 20.90 1.51 0.46
C ILE A 17 21.53 2.54 -0.47
N LYS A 18 21.84 2.13 -1.70
CA LYS A 18 22.31 3.00 -2.77
C LYS A 18 21.49 2.79 -4.03
N ARG A 19 21.02 3.88 -4.63
CA ARG A 19 20.28 3.85 -5.88
C ARG A 19 21.15 3.24 -6.98
N GLY A 20 20.58 2.32 -7.75
CA GLY A 20 21.27 1.63 -8.84
C GLY A 20 22.25 0.52 -8.39
N GLN A 21 22.44 0.31 -7.09
CA GLN A 21 23.30 -0.76 -6.56
C GLN A 21 22.46 -1.80 -5.84
N ILE A 22 21.79 -2.67 -6.60
CA ILE A 22 20.80 -3.63 -6.09
C ILE A 22 21.30 -4.53 -4.95
N HIS A 23 22.59 -4.89 -4.96
CA HIS A 23 23.23 -5.69 -3.92
C HIS A 23 23.25 -5.00 -2.54
N THR A 24 22.97 -3.70 -2.47
CA THR A 24 22.84 -2.94 -1.23
C THR A 24 21.43 -2.98 -0.62
N TRP A 25 20.44 -3.51 -1.34
CA TRP A 25 19.03 -3.51 -0.94
C TRP A 25 18.62 -4.73 -0.11
N ASN A 26 19.61 -5.45 0.44
CA ASN A 26 19.40 -6.65 1.24
C ASN A 26 18.73 -6.32 2.58
N ILE A 27 19.11 -5.19 3.19
CA ILE A 27 18.45 -4.62 4.36
C ILE A 27 17.58 -3.46 3.86
N TRP A 28 16.28 -3.72 3.74
CA TRP A 28 15.29 -2.76 3.28
C TRP A 28 14.51 -2.20 4.49
N PRO A 29 13.98 -0.97 4.47
CA PRO A 29 13.19 -0.47 5.59
C PRO A 29 11.72 -0.89 5.47
N GLY A 30 11.00 -0.85 6.59
CA GLY A 30 9.54 -1.00 6.64
C GLY A 30 9.03 -2.45 6.64
N ARG A 31 7.74 -2.61 6.37
CA ARG A 31 7.05 -3.91 6.25
C ARG A 31 7.28 -4.48 4.86
N HIS A 32 8.34 -5.27 4.73
CA HIS A 32 8.82 -5.84 3.47
C HIS A 32 7.77 -6.70 2.75
N GLU A 33 7.11 -7.57 3.50
CA GLU A 33 6.07 -8.45 3.00
C GLU A 33 4.85 -7.67 2.49
N ALA A 34 4.59 -6.48 3.05
CA ALA A 34 3.54 -5.59 2.56
C ALA A 34 4.02 -4.68 1.43
N GLY A 35 5.34 -4.53 1.23
CA GLY A 35 5.90 -3.54 0.31
C GLY A 35 5.67 -2.10 0.76
N ILE A 36 5.55 -1.86 2.07
CA ILE A 36 5.19 -0.55 2.65
C ILE A 36 6.30 -0.07 3.59
N ILE A 37 6.65 1.20 3.48
CA ILE A 37 7.48 1.91 4.44
C ILE A 37 6.60 2.96 5.12
N GLU A 38 6.37 2.81 6.41
CA GLU A 38 5.58 3.74 7.23
C GLU A 38 6.41 4.36 8.38
N ASP A 39 7.59 3.80 8.63
CA ASP A 39 8.52 4.23 9.67
C ASP A 39 9.61 5.18 9.14
N PHE A 40 10.64 5.44 9.97
CA PHE A 40 11.84 6.21 9.62
C PHE A 40 11.55 7.65 9.18
N GLY A 41 10.41 8.20 9.60
CA GLY A 41 10.00 9.57 9.28
C GLY A 41 9.58 9.74 7.83
N ILE A 42 9.35 8.65 7.08
CA ILE A 42 8.99 8.75 5.66
C ILE A 42 7.70 9.55 5.44
N GLY A 43 6.72 9.40 6.34
CA GLY A 43 5.47 10.15 6.30
C GLY A 43 5.67 11.66 6.44
N ASN A 44 6.78 12.10 7.03
CA ASN A 44 7.20 13.50 7.16
C ASN A 44 8.31 13.90 6.16
N SER A 45 8.66 13.03 5.21
CA SER A 45 9.73 13.30 4.26
C SER A 45 9.39 14.43 3.28
N GLN A 46 10.42 15.04 2.68
CA GLN A 46 10.25 16.03 1.62
C GLN A 46 9.47 15.47 0.43
N ALA A 47 9.60 14.17 0.12
CA ALA A 47 8.86 13.51 -0.95
C ALA A 47 7.34 13.53 -0.69
N GLN A 48 6.95 13.18 0.53
CA GLN A 48 5.55 13.18 0.95
C GLN A 48 4.96 14.59 1.00
N TRP A 49 5.68 15.55 1.58
CA TRP A 49 5.23 16.95 1.61
C TRP A 49 5.10 17.56 0.22
N PHE A 50 6.00 17.23 -0.70
CA PHE A 50 5.90 17.66 -2.08
C PHE A 50 4.59 17.18 -2.71
N ILE A 51 4.29 15.87 -2.61
CA ILE A 51 3.07 15.28 -3.18
C ILE A 51 1.81 15.91 -2.58
N ARG A 52 1.72 15.99 -1.25
CA ARG A 52 0.56 16.58 -0.55
C ARG A 52 0.36 18.06 -0.86
N SER A 53 1.41 18.75 -1.30
CA SER A 53 1.36 20.17 -1.64
C SER A 53 0.90 20.44 -3.07
N ILE A 54 0.82 19.43 -3.94
CA ILE A 54 0.38 19.59 -5.33
C ILE A 54 -1.06 20.11 -5.36
N PRO A 55 -1.33 21.27 -6.00
CA PRO A 55 -2.68 21.86 -6.03
C PRO A 55 -3.77 20.92 -6.55
N ALA A 56 -3.49 20.21 -7.66
CA ALA A 56 -4.46 19.27 -8.25
C ALA A 56 -4.86 18.15 -7.27
N ILE A 57 -3.94 17.66 -6.44
CA ILE A 57 -4.24 16.66 -5.42
C ILE A 57 -5.18 17.24 -4.36
N LYS A 58 -4.92 18.47 -3.91
CA LYS A 58 -5.78 19.17 -2.95
C LYS A 58 -7.17 19.41 -3.53
N ASP A 59 -7.27 19.80 -4.80
CA ASP A 59 -8.55 20.05 -5.46
C ASP A 59 -9.41 18.78 -5.53
N ILE A 60 -8.80 17.64 -5.86
CA ILE A 60 -9.50 16.34 -5.88
C ILE A 60 -10.05 15.98 -4.49
N PHE A 61 -9.23 16.10 -3.44
CA PHE A 61 -9.72 15.82 -2.08
C PHE A 61 -10.74 16.86 -1.60
N ALA A 62 -10.64 18.11 -2.04
CA ALA A 62 -11.62 19.13 -1.71
C ALA A 62 -12.98 18.84 -2.36
N GLU A 63 -12.98 18.27 -3.57
CA GLU A 63 -14.18 17.80 -4.25
C GLU A 63 -14.83 16.63 -3.51
N ILE A 64 -14.04 15.62 -3.12
CA ILE A 64 -14.51 14.43 -2.39
C ILE A 64 -15.21 14.80 -1.07
N TRP A 65 -14.64 15.77 -0.34
CA TRP A 65 -15.12 16.15 0.99
C TRP A 65 -15.97 17.42 1.01
N HIS A 66 -16.19 18.04 -0.15
CA HIS A 66 -16.94 19.29 -0.31
C HIS A 66 -16.43 20.44 0.57
N THR A 67 -15.11 20.52 0.80
CA THR A 67 -14.48 21.59 1.58
C THR A 67 -13.02 21.78 1.18
N ARG A 68 -12.53 23.03 1.23
CA ARG A 68 -11.09 23.34 1.09
C ARG A 68 -10.35 23.38 2.41
N GLU A 69 -11.06 23.31 3.55
CA GLU A 69 -10.48 23.23 4.89
C GLU A 69 -10.01 21.80 5.19
N LEU A 70 -8.99 21.36 4.47
CA LEU A 70 -8.46 20.00 4.55
C LEU A 70 -7.28 19.90 5.51
N LEU A 71 -7.25 18.80 6.27
CA LEU A 71 -6.07 18.36 7.01
C LEU A 71 -5.25 17.38 6.16
N SER A 72 -3.93 17.39 6.34
CA SER A 72 -3.05 16.41 5.69
C SER A 72 -2.90 15.16 6.55
N SER A 73 -3.27 14.00 5.99
CA SER A 73 -2.94 12.71 6.59
C SER A 73 -1.45 12.40 6.41
N MET A 74 -0.83 11.85 7.46
CA MET A 74 0.57 11.44 7.46
C MET A 74 0.62 9.92 7.27
N ASP A 75 1.05 9.50 6.08
CA ASP A 75 1.02 8.11 5.65
C ASP A 75 2.38 7.65 5.08
N GLY A 76 2.54 6.35 4.89
CA GLY A 76 3.71 5.70 4.34
C GLY A 76 3.83 5.79 2.81
N ILE A 77 4.76 5.01 2.26
CA ILE A 77 4.93 4.81 0.82
C ILE A 77 4.93 3.32 0.48
N GLY A 78 4.35 2.98 -0.68
CA GLY A 78 4.54 1.69 -1.31
C GLY A 78 5.85 1.66 -2.10
N ILE A 79 6.74 0.71 -1.81
CA ILE A 79 7.90 0.41 -2.67
C ILE A 79 8.08 -1.10 -2.79
N PHE A 80 7.93 -1.60 -4.02
CA PHE A 80 8.20 -3.00 -4.34
C PHE A 80 9.62 -3.11 -4.88
N ARG A 81 10.41 -4.03 -4.32
CA ARG A 81 11.74 -4.34 -4.87
C ARG A 81 11.56 -5.13 -6.17
N PRO A 82 12.40 -4.89 -7.20
CA PRO A 82 12.31 -5.62 -8.46
C PRO A 82 12.66 -7.09 -8.21
N TRP A 83 11.62 -7.92 -8.17
CA TRP A 83 11.76 -9.31 -7.76
C TRP A 83 12.60 -10.13 -8.74
N HIS A 84 12.60 -9.78 -10.01
CA HIS A 84 13.35 -10.46 -11.08
C HIS A 84 14.86 -10.14 -11.09
N LEU A 85 15.32 -9.08 -10.40
CA LEU A 85 16.72 -8.63 -10.51
C LEU A 85 17.68 -9.25 -9.47
N ASN A 86 17.20 -10.07 -8.53
CA ASN A 86 18.06 -10.65 -7.49
C ASN A 86 17.83 -12.17 -7.30
N LEU A 87 18.31 -12.95 -8.26
CA LEU A 87 18.16 -14.42 -8.30
C LEU A 87 18.80 -15.15 -7.11
N GLN A 88 19.85 -14.58 -6.49
CA GLN A 88 20.52 -15.17 -5.33
C GLN A 88 19.72 -15.02 -4.03
N ILE A 89 18.85 -14.00 -3.92
CA ILE A 89 18.01 -13.78 -2.74
C ILE A 89 16.67 -14.52 -2.85
N GLN A 90 16.16 -14.75 -4.07
CA GLN A 90 14.97 -15.57 -4.31
C GLN A 90 15.04 -16.97 -3.66
N GLN A 91 16.24 -17.57 -3.55
CA GLN A 91 16.44 -18.88 -2.92
C GLN A 91 16.53 -18.83 -1.38
N ARG A 92 16.98 -17.71 -0.80
CA ARG A 92 17.14 -17.53 0.66
C ARG A 92 15.84 -17.10 1.35
N ASP A 93 14.96 -16.41 0.65
CA ASP A 93 13.64 -16.00 1.18
C ASP A 93 12.70 -17.18 1.43
N ILE A 94 12.85 -18.26 0.67
CA ILE A 94 12.05 -19.49 0.84
C ILE A 94 12.41 -20.21 2.15
N THR A 95 13.62 -19.99 2.67
CA THR A 95 14.18 -20.80 3.77
C THR A 95 14.32 -20.06 5.11
N ASN A 96 14.50 -18.73 5.13
CA ASN A 96 14.85 -18.01 6.37
C ASN A 96 13.83 -16.98 6.88
N ASN A 97 12.63 -16.89 6.27
CA ASN A 97 11.40 -16.23 6.78
C ASN A 97 11.53 -14.83 7.41
N THR A 98 12.64 -14.13 7.19
CA THR A 98 12.95 -12.82 7.77
C THR A 98 13.42 -11.93 6.62
N ASN A 99 12.58 -10.96 6.22
CA ASN A 99 12.79 -10.01 5.11
C ASN A 99 12.70 -10.61 3.69
N PRO A 100 11.48 -11.02 3.24
CA PRO A 100 11.27 -11.47 1.87
C PRO A 100 11.51 -10.33 0.86
N TRP A 101 12.32 -10.59 -0.16
CA TRP A 101 12.60 -9.67 -1.27
C TRP A 101 11.35 -9.30 -2.04
N LYS A 102 10.53 -10.32 -2.35
CA LYS A 102 9.26 -10.19 -3.07
C LYS A 102 8.15 -9.79 -2.09
N THR A 103 7.38 -8.77 -2.45
CA THR A 103 6.15 -8.39 -1.74
C THR A 103 5.16 -9.56 -1.76
N THR A 104 4.51 -9.82 -0.64
CA THR A 104 3.52 -10.89 -0.50
C THR A 104 2.16 -10.40 -1.02
N GLY A 105 1.64 -11.10 -2.02
CA GLY A 105 0.31 -10.85 -2.57
C GLY A 105 -0.83 -11.41 -1.70
N ALA A 106 -2.06 -11.11 -2.10
CA ALA A 106 -3.29 -11.77 -1.60
C ALA A 106 -3.55 -11.65 -0.09
N ASN A 107 -2.94 -10.67 0.59
CA ASN A 107 -3.33 -10.29 1.95
C ASN A 107 -4.58 -9.39 1.89
N TRP A 108 -5.72 -9.96 1.49
CA TRP A 108 -6.99 -9.25 1.33
C TRP A 108 -7.48 -8.66 2.65
N HIS A 109 -7.72 -7.35 2.66
CA HIS A 109 -8.12 -6.61 3.85
C HIS A 109 -9.00 -5.40 3.51
N VAL A 110 -9.61 -4.83 4.54
CA VAL A 110 -10.12 -3.46 4.54
C VAL A 110 -9.54 -2.74 5.76
N ASP A 111 -9.26 -1.45 5.62
CA ASP A 111 -8.62 -0.68 6.70
C ASP A 111 -9.64 -0.03 7.64
N GLN A 112 -10.87 0.19 7.17
CA GLN A 112 -11.94 0.69 8.01
C GLN A 112 -12.54 -0.41 8.88
N SER A 113 -12.75 -0.14 10.17
CA SER A 113 -13.45 -1.06 11.07
C SER A 113 -14.97 -0.91 10.96
N PRO A 114 -15.76 -1.94 10.60
CA PRO A 114 -17.22 -1.90 10.59
C PRO A 114 -17.80 -1.81 12.00
N VAL A 115 -17.04 -2.22 13.03
CA VAL A 115 -17.45 -2.14 14.44
C VAL A 115 -17.45 -0.67 14.90
N GLN A 116 -16.36 0.05 14.62
CA GLN A 116 -16.16 1.42 15.12
C GLN A 116 -16.66 2.49 14.15
N LYS A 117 -16.58 2.22 12.85
CA LYS A 117 -16.82 3.15 11.74
C LYS A 117 -17.66 2.43 10.68
N PRO A 118 -18.97 2.24 10.91
CA PRO A 118 -19.82 1.48 9.99
C PRO A 118 -20.04 2.19 8.64
N ASN A 119 -20.04 3.52 8.62
CA ASN A 119 -20.30 4.33 7.43
C ASN A 119 -19.00 4.81 6.77
N ARG A 120 -19.05 5.26 5.51
CA ARG A 120 -17.89 5.83 4.82
C ARG A 120 -17.32 7.01 5.61
N VAL A 121 -16.08 6.87 6.09
CA VAL A 121 -15.36 7.98 6.76
C VAL A 121 -13.99 8.25 6.16
N CYS A 122 -13.54 7.45 5.20
CA CYS A 122 -12.25 7.65 4.55
C CYS A 122 -12.30 7.24 3.07
N VAL A 123 -11.61 8.02 2.24
CA VAL A 123 -11.21 7.65 0.89
C VAL A 123 -9.70 7.54 0.93
N GLN A 124 -9.19 6.35 0.63
CA GLN A 124 -7.77 6.07 0.54
C GLN A 124 -7.26 6.43 -0.84
N GLY A 125 -5.95 6.67 -0.95
CA GLY A 125 -5.36 6.92 -2.25
C GLY A 125 -3.86 6.69 -2.31
N ILE A 126 -3.40 6.37 -3.51
CA ILE A 126 -1.98 6.29 -3.86
C ILE A 126 -1.72 7.06 -5.14
N ILE A 127 -0.62 7.80 -5.18
CA ILE A 127 -0.11 8.37 -6.42
C ILE A 127 1.01 7.48 -6.96
N ASN A 128 0.83 6.99 -8.19
CA ASN A 128 1.83 6.14 -8.83
C ASN A 128 3.00 6.98 -9.31
N LEU A 129 4.22 6.62 -8.90
CA LEU A 129 5.45 7.29 -9.34
C LEU A 129 6.22 6.48 -10.41
N LEU A 130 5.81 5.22 -10.57
CA LEU A 130 6.29 4.25 -11.53
C LEU A 130 5.06 3.57 -12.16
N PRO A 131 5.20 3.02 -13.37
CA PRO A 131 4.15 2.17 -13.94
C PRO A 131 3.81 1.02 -13.00
N ALA A 132 2.53 0.68 -12.95
CA ALA A 132 1.99 -0.51 -12.29
C ALA A 132 1.16 -1.28 -13.30
N ASP A 133 1.51 -2.55 -13.51
CA ASP A 133 0.84 -3.48 -14.42
C ASP A 133 1.10 -4.93 -13.98
N GLU A 134 0.67 -5.91 -14.77
CA GLU A 134 0.84 -7.34 -14.51
C GLU A 134 2.29 -7.79 -14.37
N THR A 135 3.27 -6.99 -14.81
CA THR A 135 4.70 -7.32 -14.75
C THR A 135 5.37 -6.81 -13.48
N THR A 136 4.83 -5.74 -12.89
CA THR A 136 5.38 -5.09 -11.68
C THR A 136 4.54 -5.31 -10.43
N GLY A 137 3.26 -5.66 -10.61
CA GLY A 137 2.27 -5.66 -9.56
C GLY A 137 1.80 -4.24 -9.18
N GLY A 138 0.98 -4.17 -8.14
CA GLY A 138 0.39 -2.92 -7.65
C GLY A 138 -0.77 -3.13 -6.69
N LEU A 139 -1.69 -2.16 -6.69
CA LEU A 139 -2.95 -2.24 -5.96
C LEU A 139 -3.91 -3.19 -6.68
N MET A 140 -4.44 -4.16 -5.94
CA MET A 140 -5.54 -5.00 -6.38
C MET A 140 -6.77 -4.74 -5.52
N VAL A 141 -7.95 -4.65 -6.13
CA VAL A 141 -9.22 -4.41 -5.43
C VAL A 141 -10.25 -5.46 -5.81
N ILE A 142 -11.22 -5.72 -4.93
CA ILE A 142 -12.44 -6.42 -5.31
C ILE A 142 -13.52 -5.37 -5.54
N PRO A 143 -13.92 -5.12 -6.81
CA PRO A 143 -14.92 -4.11 -7.14
C PRO A 143 -16.22 -4.31 -6.35
N SER A 144 -16.86 -3.21 -5.97
CA SER A 144 -18.15 -3.20 -5.24
C SER A 144 -18.18 -3.87 -3.85
N SER A 145 -17.05 -4.41 -3.37
CA SER A 145 -16.98 -5.09 -2.06
C SER A 145 -17.35 -4.19 -0.86
N HIS A 146 -17.19 -2.87 -0.97
CA HIS A 146 -17.61 -1.92 0.06
C HIS A 146 -19.13 -1.91 0.30
N ASN A 147 -19.95 -2.35 -0.66
CA ASN A 147 -21.41 -2.49 -0.48
C ASN A 147 -21.76 -3.62 0.50
N ARG A 148 -20.84 -4.55 0.70
CA ARG A 148 -20.97 -5.71 1.61
C ARG A 148 -20.20 -5.52 2.91
N PHE A 149 -19.66 -4.32 3.15
CA PHE A 149 -18.79 -4.04 4.30
C PHE A 149 -19.41 -4.40 5.66
N HIS A 150 -20.73 -4.24 5.82
CA HIS A 150 -21.42 -4.57 7.06
C HIS A 150 -21.45 -6.07 7.37
N GLU A 151 -21.32 -6.94 6.38
CA GLU A 151 -21.27 -8.40 6.57
C GLU A 151 -20.03 -8.80 7.40
N LEU A 152 -18.95 -8.03 7.26
CA LEU A 152 -17.69 -8.24 7.99
C LEU A 152 -17.83 -8.04 9.51
N LEU A 153 -18.88 -7.36 9.98
CA LEU A 153 -19.13 -7.14 11.41
C LEU A 153 -19.23 -8.48 12.16
N SER A 154 -19.94 -9.45 11.58
CA SER A 154 -20.16 -10.77 12.17
C SER A 154 -18.88 -11.61 12.29
N ILE A 155 -17.91 -11.33 11.43
CA ILE A 155 -16.61 -12.01 11.36
C ILE A 155 -15.68 -11.45 12.43
N TRP A 156 -15.56 -10.12 12.49
CA TRP A 156 -14.57 -9.47 13.35
C TRP A 156 -15.02 -9.33 14.79
N THR A 157 -16.32 -9.38 15.08
CA THR A 157 -16.79 -9.57 16.46
C THR A 157 -16.36 -10.93 17.04
N LYS A 158 -16.06 -11.92 16.19
CA LYS A 158 -15.61 -13.27 16.59
C LYS A 158 -14.10 -13.45 16.49
N SER A 159 -13.37 -12.52 15.86
CA SER A 159 -11.94 -12.64 15.58
C SER A 159 -11.14 -11.51 16.24
N LYS A 160 -9.88 -11.74 16.59
CA LYS A 160 -8.99 -10.67 17.10
C LYS A 160 -8.39 -9.80 15.98
N ASN A 161 -8.64 -10.13 14.70
CA ASN A 161 -8.03 -9.46 13.55
C ASN A 161 -9.08 -8.62 12.81
N ASN A 162 -9.02 -7.31 13.02
CA ASN A 162 -10.05 -6.36 12.58
C ASN A 162 -9.74 -5.70 11.23
N SER A 163 -9.00 -6.38 10.35
CA SER A 163 -8.70 -5.86 9.01
C SER A 163 -8.68 -6.94 7.92
N LYS A 164 -8.23 -8.17 8.22
CA LYS A 164 -8.14 -9.23 7.21
C LYS A 164 -9.49 -9.86 6.87
N ILE A 165 -9.68 -10.14 5.58
CA ILE A 165 -10.82 -10.93 5.10
C ILE A 165 -10.46 -12.42 5.19
N PRO A 166 -11.28 -13.25 5.87
CA PRO A 166 -11.02 -14.69 5.91
C PRO A 166 -11.08 -15.32 4.51
N VAL A 167 -10.17 -16.25 4.23
CA VAL A 167 -10.06 -16.93 2.92
C VAL A 167 -11.33 -17.67 2.48
N TYR A 168 -12.14 -18.12 3.45
CA TYR A 168 -13.41 -18.80 3.21
C TYR A 168 -14.59 -17.84 3.02
N HIS A 169 -14.38 -16.52 3.15
CA HIS A 169 -15.45 -15.56 3.01
C HIS A 169 -15.88 -15.42 1.55
N GLU A 170 -17.18 -15.42 1.33
CA GLU A 170 -17.86 -15.35 0.03
C GLU A 170 -17.40 -14.17 -0.84
N ILE A 171 -17.13 -12.99 -0.24
CA ILE A 171 -16.55 -11.84 -0.96
C ILE A 171 -15.27 -12.19 -1.75
N LEU A 172 -14.44 -13.13 -1.26
CA LEU A 172 -13.21 -13.55 -1.95
C LEU A 172 -13.45 -14.65 -2.99
N GLN A 173 -14.59 -15.34 -2.94
CA GLN A 173 -14.94 -16.44 -3.84
C GLN A 173 -15.74 -15.93 -5.05
N GLU A 174 -16.57 -14.93 -4.84
CA GLU A 174 -17.42 -14.31 -5.87
C GLU A 174 -16.71 -13.18 -6.62
N GLY A 175 -15.74 -12.54 -5.97
CA GLY A 175 -14.99 -11.42 -6.52
C GLY A 175 -13.71 -11.86 -7.23
N TYR A 176 -13.54 -11.47 -8.49
CA TYR A 176 -12.22 -11.45 -9.11
C TYR A 176 -11.47 -10.20 -8.64
N GLY A 177 -10.29 -10.39 -8.05
CA GLY A 177 -9.38 -9.29 -7.76
C GLY A 177 -8.96 -8.60 -9.05
N LEU A 178 -9.21 -7.30 -9.15
CA LEU A 178 -8.81 -6.46 -10.28
C LEU A 178 -7.51 -5.75 -9.96
N LEU A 179 -6.45 -6.06 -10.71
CA LEU A 179 -5.21 -5.30 -10.67
C LEU A 179 -5.44 -3.95 -11.34
N ILE A 180 -5.12 -2.87 -10.64
CA ILE A 180 -5.27 -1.52 -11.17
C ILE A 180 -3.99 -1.13 -11.91
N HIS A 181 -4.09 -1.05 -13.23
CA HIS A 181 -3.00 -0.55 -14.07
C HIS A 181 -2.91 0.96 -13.93
N ALA A 182 -1.70 1.49 -13.79
CA ALA A 182 -1.48 2.91 -13.56
C ALA A 182 -0.15 3.38 -14.16
N GLN A 183 -0.12 4.61 -14.63
CA GLN A 183 1.07 5.30 -15.13
C GLN A 183 1.62 6.28 -14.09
N PRO A 184 2.89 6.70 -14.23
CA PRO A 184 3.45 7.73 -13.37
C PRO A 184 2.62 9.02 -13.42
N GLY A 185 2.10 9.45 -12.27
CA GLY A 185 1.25 10.62 -12.11
C GLY A 185 -0.22 10.29 -11.83
N ASP A 186 -0.66 9.05 -12.10
CA ASP A 186 -2.03 8.63 -11.83
C ASP A 186 -2.29 8.59 -10.32
N LEU A 187 -3.42 9.17 -9.91
CA LEU A 187 -3.94 9.09 -8.55
C LEU A 187 -5.04 8.03 -8.52
N LEU A 188 -4.80 6.96 -7.79
CA LEU A 188 -5.79 5.91 -7.53
C LEU A 188 -6.51 6.23 -6.23
N LEU A 189 -7.84 6.17 -6.22
CA LEU A 189 -8.68 6.46 -5.06
C LEU A 189 -9.70 5.35 -4.85
N TRP A 190 -9.94 4.96 -3.60
CA TRP A 190 -10.96 3.98 -3.26
C TRP A 190 -11.57 4.24 -1.88
N ASP A 191 -12.81 3.79 -1.69
CA ASP A 191 -13.47 3.80 -0.39
C ASP A 191 -12.74 2.84 0.56
N SER A 192 -12.39 3.28 1.78
CA SER A 192 -11.61 2.48 2.74
C SER A 192 -12.27 1.17 3.20
N ARG A 193 -13.55 0.97 2.83
CA ARG A 193 -14.31 -0.25 3.04
C ARG A 193 -14.17 -1.27 1.89
N THR A 194 -13.50 -0.89 0.80
CA THR A 194 -13.28 -1.74 -0.37
C THR A 194 -12.17 -2.75 -0.04
N VAL A 195 -12.45 -4.03 -0.27
CA VAL A 195 -11.46 -5.10 -0.09
C VAL A 195 -10.35 -4.91 -1.10
N HIS A 196 -9.12 -4.84 -0.59
CA HIS A 196 -7.94 -4.60 -1.40
C HIS A 196 -6.71 -5.33 -0.86
N CYS A 197 -5.67 -5.44 -1.69
CA CYS A 197 -4.35 -5.89 -1.27
C CYS A 197 -3.27 -5.34 -2.21
N ASN A 198 -2.02 -5.44 -1.79
CA ASN A 198 -0.88 -5.35 -2.70
C ASN A 198 -0.68 -6.70 -3.39
N THR A 199 -0.24 -6.69 -4.64
CA THR A 199 0.24 -7.88 -5.35
C THR A 199 1.56 -7.58 -6.07
N PRO A 200 2.54 -8.50 -6.04
CA PRO A 200 3.77 -8.41 -6.84
C PRO A 200 3.56 -8.85 -8.30
#